data_AF-A0A6B1FBJ6-F1
#
_entry.id   AF-A0A6B1FBJ6-F1
#
_cell.length_a   1.000
_cell.length_b   1.000
_cell.length_c   1.000
_cell.angle_alpha   90.00
_cell.angle_beta   90.00
_cell.angle_gamma   90.00
#
_symmetry.space_group_name_H-M   'P 1'
#
loop_
_entity.id
_entity.type
_entity.pdbx_description
1 polymer ?
#
loop_
_entity_poly.entity_id
_entity_poly.type
_entity_poly.pdbx_seq_one_letter_code
_entity_poly.pdbx_strand_id
1 'polypeptide(L)'
;MRLGQSAERVRIVLDFLGPAPFRVQDGALLVEMRSRDVHLREMETLGIPHQWTPGLLRLNTTVLSPDSRLLTLGRPERLVLDLSYEDFLALRVLGPTGQAVLPPLQQFRLNTRVLALGRRRFRLHSVALDLTNPSVTLLPLTGSDGMDGLNPLPALAKDWQADLAINGGYFNRIRKLPLGAIKRQGHWLSGPILGRGAIGWGSGERPVFGRLAMEEIVKGPRGSFPLSHLNSGYVQKGVARYTHHWGSHYHPLTQDETGFLVQGNRVVRHFASFQLKGGVALAPESWLLVARYGASLPLRLGDPVALDQRLTPGRFGQQPHVLGAGPLLLLGGRPVLNAGLERFSAQFQREKAPRSVVAWGQDQLWLLTVQGLGNSGPTLKETTRLAQQLGMEDALNLDGGSSTTLVFQGVTTVRGRGVDSRVHNGLGVVVREPPGENGSQRSNN
;
A
#
# COMPACT_ATOMS: atom_id res chain seq x y z
N MET A 1 19.84 -13.38 18.73
CA MET A 1 18.66 -14.09 18.18
C MET A 1 18.62 -13.84 16.69
N ARG A 2 18.30 -14.86 15.90
CA ARG A 2 18.21 -14.78 14.44
C ARG A 2 16.94 -15.45 13.96
N LEU A 3 16.36 -14.91 12.90
CA LEU A 3 15.23 -15.53 12.22
C LEU A 3 15.71 -16.15 10.90
N GLY A 4 15.56 -17.47 10.77
CA GLY A 4 15.73 -18.17 9.50
C GLY A 4 14.37 -18.50 8.91
N GLN A 5 13.97 -17.87 7.81
CA GLN A 5 12.67 -18.11 7.20
C GLN A 5 12.80 -18.86 5.88
N SER A 6 12.05 -19.94 5.73
CA SER A 6 11.77 -20.59 4.45
C SER A 6 10.30 -20.41 4.08
N ALA A 7 9.88 -20.93 2.94
CA ALA A 7 8.49 -20.80 2.49
C ALA A 7 7.46 -21.54 3.37
N GLU A 8 7.89 -22.50 4.18
CA GLU A 8 7.01 -23.39 4.97
C GLU A 8 7.37 -23.39 6.45
N ARG A 9 8.59 -22.97 6.81
CA ARG A 9 9.12 -23.05 8.16
C ARG A 9 9.75 -21.73 8.59
N VAL A 10 9.59 -21.41 9.87
CA VAL A 10 10.26 -20.30 10.53
C VAL A 10 11.11 -20.85 11.65
N ARG A 11 12.40 -20.52 11.64
CA ARG A 11 13.36 -20.89 12.68
C ARG A 11 13.71 -19.68 13.50
N ILE A 12 13.33 -19.70 14.77
CA ILE A 12 13.81 -18.74 15.76
C ILE A 12 15.05 -19.34 16.42
N VAL A 13 16.20 -18.70 16.26
CA VAL A 13 17.48 -19.18 16.78
C VAL A 13 17.93 -18.25 17.91
N LEU A 14 18.03 -18.78 19.12
CA LEU A 14 18.65 -18.12 20.26
C LEU A 14 20.12 -18.52 20.32
N ASP A 15 21.02 -17.54 20.25
CA ASP A 15 22.47 -17.77 20.24
C ASP A 15 23.03 -17.54 21.65
N PHE A 16 23.77 -18.48 22.20
CA PHE A 16 24.34 -18.39 23.55
C PHE A 16 25.87 -18.39 23.51
N LEU A 17 26.47 -17.67 24.47
CA LEU A 17 27.92 -17.63 24.68
C LEU A 17 28.45 -18.92 25.34
N GLY A 18 27.57 -19.77 25.85
CA GLY A 18 27.85 -21.07 26.45
C GLY A 18 26.54 -21.85 26.67
N PRO A 19 26.59 -23.08 27.21
CA PRO A 19 25.40 -23.88 27.44
C PRO A 19 24.37 -23.15 28.31
N ALA A 20 23.12 -23.10 27.84
CA ALA A 20 22.01 -22.49 28.54
C ALA A 20 20.96 -23.58 28.88
N PRO A 21 20.68 -23.83 30.18
CA PRO A 21 19.63 -24.74 30.58
C PRO A 21 18.27 -24.29 30.00
N PHE A 22 17.50 -25.24 29.50
CA PHE A 22 16.12 -24.99 29.10
C PHE A 22 15.24 -26.20 29.45
N ARG A 23 13.95 -25.95 29.61
CA ARG A 23 12.94 -26.99 29.79
C ARG A 23 11.61 -26.56 29.17
N VAL A 24 10.85 -27.54 28.71
CA VAL A 24 9.46 -27.34 28.29
C VAL A 24 8.58 -27.88 29.41
N GLN A 25 7.78 -27.02 30.03
CA GLN A 25 6.91 -27.36 31.15
C GLN A 25 5.59 -26.57 31.04
N ASP A 26 4.45 -27.24 31.23
CA ASP A 26 3.11 -26.63 31.24
C ASP A 26 2.83 -25.73 30.02
N GLY A 27 3.25 -26.20 28.84
CA GLY A 27 3.08 -25.46 27.59
C GLY A 27 3.91 -24.18 27.51
N ALA A 28 4.99 -24.06 28.28
CA ALA A 28 5.94 -22.96 28.18
C ALA A 28 7.37 -23.48 27.98
N LEU A 29 8.12 -22.79 27.12
CA LEU A 29 9.56 -22.94 27.01
C LEU A 29 10.25 -21.98 27.98
N LEU A 30 10.97 -22.55 28.94
CA LEU A 30 11.74 -21.84 29.96
C LEU A 30 13.22 -21.95 29.61
N VAL A 31 13.91 -20.82 29.50
CA VAL A 31 15.34 -20.76 29.14
C VAL A 31 16.08 -19.90 30.17
N GLU A 32 17.05 -20.49 30.85
CA GLU A 32 17.91 -19.78 31.78
C GLU A 32 18.99 -19.01 31.00
N MET A 33 19.06 -17.69 31.20
CA MET A 33 20.06 -16.86 30.54
C MET A 33 20.50 -15.69 31.41
N ARG A 34 21.77 -15.30 31.28
CA ARG A 34 22.39 -14.27 32.15
C ARG A 34 22.27 -12.83 31.64
N SER A 35 21.86 -12.62 30.38
CA SER A 35 21.86 -11.28 29.74
C SER A 35 20.54 -10.96 29.03
N ARG A 36 20.15 -9.68 29.11
CA ARG A 36 18.81 -9.15 28.78
C ARG A 36 18.71 -8.51 27.38
N ASP A 37 19.79 -8.04 26.77
CA ASP A 37 19.61 -7.01 25.72
C ASP A 37 19.37 -7.51 24.29
N VAL A 38 20.09 -8.52 23.78
CA VAL A 38 20.00 -8.85 22.35
C VAL A 38 18.81 -9.75 22.00
N HIS A 39 18.44 -10.66 22.89
CA HIS A 39 17.33 -11.59 22.64
C HIS A 39 15.96 -10.94 22.82
N LEU A 40 15.78 -10.17 23.89
CA LEU A 40 14.49 -9.57 24.19
C LEU A 40 14.13 -8.47 23.20
N ARG A 41 15.07 -7.58 22.85
CA ARG A 41 14.84 -6.53 21.83
C ARG A 41 14.45 -7.11 20.47
N GLU A 42 15.08 -8.21 20.09
CA GLU A 42 14.75 -8.88 18.84
C GLU A 42 13.37 -9.58 18.94
N MET A 43 13.00 -10.12 20.11
CA MET A 43 11.65 -10.68 20.34
C MET A 43 10.57 -9.60 20.32
N GLU A 44 10.83 -8.43 20.89
CA GLU A 44 9.96 -7.25 20.81
C GLU A 44 9.79 -6.81 19.36
N THR A 45 10.89 -6.73 18.59
CA THR A 45 10.88 -6.38 17.16
C THR A 45 10.08 -7.39 16.33
N LEU A 46 10.22 -8.68 16.66
CA LEU A 46 9.46 -9.75 16.04
C LEU A 46 8.06 -9.92 16.62
N GLY A 47 7.64 -9.10 17.60
CA GLY A 47 6.34 -9.21 18.27
C GLY A 47 6.07 -10.61 18.82
N ILE A 48 7.07 -11.25 19.44
CA ILE A 48 6.94 -12.54 20.14
C ILE A 48 6.71 -12.24 21.62
N PRO A 49 5.51 -12.55 22.16
CA PRO A 49 5.22 -12.47 23.57
C PRO A 49 6.20 -13.29 24.40
N HIS A 50 6.78 -12.64 25.40
CA HIS A 50 7.71 -13.28 26.32
C HIS A 50 7.60 -12.65 27.70
N GLN A 51 7.90 -13.45 28.73
CA GLN A 51 8.06 -12.98 30.10
C GLN A 51 9.54 -13.11 30.46
N TRP A 52 10.09 -12.03 31.01
CA TRP A 52 11.45 -12.01 31.51
C TRP A 52 11.44 -11.76 33.01
N THR A 53 11.99 -12.71 33.77
CA THR A 53 12.46 -12.49 35.13
C THR A 53 13.98 -12.57 35.13
N PRO A 54 14.70 -11.82 35.99
CA PRO A 54 16.16 -11.86 36.01
C PRO A 54 16.70 -13.30 36.06
N GLY A 55 17.36 -13.73 34.99
CA GLY A 55 17.91 -15.09 34.87
C GLY A 55 17.05 -16.07 34.08
N LEU A 56 15.80 -15.75 33.74
CA LEU A 56 14.85 -16.70 33.14
C LEU A 56 13.94 -16.03 32.08
N LEU A 57 14.03 -16.55 30.87
CA LEU A 57 13.10 -16.26 29.77
C LEU A 57 12.00 -17.30 29.75
N ARG A 58 10.75 -16.86 29.64
CA ARG A 58 9.58 -17.71 29.42
C ARG A 58 8.88 -17.34 28.12
N LEU A 59 8.70 -18.34 27.27
CA LEU A 59 7.91 -18.26 26.03
C LEU A 59 6.69 -19.16 26.16
N ASN A 60 5.51 -18.63 25.86
CA ASN A 60 4.30 -19.45 25.83
C ASN A 60 4.26 -20.25 24.52
N THR A 61 4.21 -21.57 24.64
CA THR A 61 4.23 -22.52 23.52
C THR A 61 2.96 -23.37 23.44
N THR A 62 1.90 -23.05 24.21
CA THR A 62 0.64 -23.82 24.22
C THR A 62 -0.06 -23.85 22.86
N VAL A 63 0.17 -22.83 22.04
CA VAL A 63 -0.43 -22.68 20.70
C VAL A 63 0.34 -23.37 19.59
N LEU A 64 1.48 -23.98 19.89
CA LEU A 64 2.29 -24.65 18.89
C LEU A 64 1.72 -26.03 18.57
N SER A 65 1.57 -26.32 17.28
CA SER A 65 1.19 -27.65 16.81
C SER A 65 2.29 -28.69 17.11
N PRO A 66 1.94 -30.00 17.10
CA PRO A 66 2.92 -31.08 17.26
C PRO A 66 4.03 -31.12 16.19
N ASP A 67 3.88 -30.40 15.06
CA ASP A 67 4.90 -30.31 14.01
C ASP A 67 6.02 -29.30 14.35
N SER A 68 5.83 -28.49 15.38
CA SER A 68 6.86 -27.60 15.90
C SER A 68 7.97 -28.39 16.61
N ARG A 69 9.23 -28.07 16.31
CA ARG A 69 10.40 -28.78 16.86
C ARG A 69 11.29 -27.83 17.65
N LEU A 70 11.74 -28.30 18.80
CA LEU A 70 12.79 -27.66 19.58
C LEU A 70 14.09 -28.43 19.40
N LEU A 71 15.12 -27.76 18.89
CA LEU A 71 16.41 -28.36 18.56
C LEU A 71 17.53 -27.61 19.29
N THR A 72 18.60 -28.32 19.63
CA THR A 72 19.85 -27.73 20.13
C THR A 72 20.95 -27.90 19.10
N LEU A 73 21.83 -26.91 18.96
CA LEU A 73 23.03 -27.01 18.13
C LEU A 73 24.23 -26.51 18.93
N GLY A 74 25.34 -27.26 18.90
CA GLY A 74 26.61 -26.81 19.48
C GLY A 74 27.44 -25.97 18.52
N ARG A 75 28.46 -25.29 19.05
CA ARG A 75 29.53 -24.57 18.30
C ARG A 75 29.03 -23.61 17.20
N PRO A 76 28.43 -22.44 17.51
CA PRO A 76 28.10 -21.93 18.84
C PRO A 76 26.83 -22.58 19.41
N GLU A 77 26.69 -22.53 20.74
CA GLU A 77 25.53 -23.06 21.46
C GLU A 77 24.25 -22.31 21.07
N ARG A 78 23.25 -23.04 20.59
CA ARG A 78 22.01 -22.50 20.05
C ARG A 78 20.81 -23.33 20.48
N LEU A 79 19.72 -22.62 20.77
CA LEU A 79 18.39 -23.20 20.88
C LEU A 79 17.57 -22.75 19.67
N VAL A 80 17.03 -23.71 18.92
CA VAL A 80 16.29 -23.46 17.68
C VAL A 80 14.86 -23.92 17.84
N LEU A 81 13.93 -22.99 17.74
CA LEU A 81 12.50 -23.27 17.63
C LEU A 81 12.15 -23.28 16.13
N ASP A 82 11.93 -24.46 15.57
CA ASP A 82 11.59 -24.69 14.17
C ASP A 82 10.09 -24.91 14.05
N LEU A 83 9.40 -23.91 13.52
CA LEU A 83 7.94 -23.78 13.51
C LEU A 83 7.40 -23.87 12.09
N SER A 84 6.16 -24.35 11.94
CA SER A 84 5.38 -24.02 10.75
C SER A 84 5.15 -22.49 10.69
N TYR A 85 4.85 -21.95 9.52
CA TYR A 85 4.53 -20.52 9.42
C TYR A 85 3.26 -20.14 10.21
N GLU A 86 2.28 -21.05 10.30
CA GLU A 86 1.05 -20.85 11.09
C GLU A 86 1.34 -20.82 12.60
N ASP A 87 2.18 -21.74 13.09
CA ASP A 87 2.62 -21.78 14.49
C ASP A 87 3.43 -20.54 14.88
N PHE A 88 4.26 -20.03 13.96
CA PHE A 88 4.98 -18.78 14.17
C PHE A 88 4.03 -17.58 14.31
N LEU A 89 2.94 -17.52 13.55
CA LEU A 89 1.93 -16.48 13.71
C LEU A 89 1.17 -16.65 15.03
N ALA A 90 0.77 -17.88 15.37
CA ALA A 90 0.04 -18.17 16.61
C ALA A 90 0.84 -17.79 17.86
N LEU A 91 2.16 -18.09 17.87
CA LEU A 91 3.09 -17.72 18.95
C LEU A 91 3.04 -16.21 19.27
N ARG A 92 2.76 -15.37 18.27
CA ARG A 92 2.82 -13.90 18.38
C ARG A 92 1.56 -13.23 18.91
N VAL A 93 0.42 -13.92 18.88
CA VAL A 93 -0.89 -13.33 19.19
C VAL A 93 -1.22 -13.31 20.69
N LEU A 94 -0.61 -14.18 21.49
CA LEU A 94 -0.98 -14.36 22.91
C LEU A 94 0.13 -13.88 23.85
N GLY A 95 0.18 -12.58 24.10
CA GLY A 95 0.87 -12.00 25.24
C GLY A 95 -0.10 -11.51 26.30
N PRO A 96 0.19 -11.66 27.61
CA PRO A 96 -0.62 -11.05 28.65
C PRO A 96 -0.24 -9.57 28.76
N THR A 97 -0.87 -8.73 27.94
CA THR A 97 -0.99 -7.30 28.24
C THR A 97 -2.45 -6.99 28.48
N GLY A 98 -2.76 -6.54 29.69
CA GLY A 98 -4.07 -6.09 30.13
C GLY A 98 -4.52 -4.82 29.40
N GLN A 99 -4.82 -4.97 28.13
CA GLN A 99 -5.76 -4.13 27.41
C GLN A 99 -6.89 -5.06 26.99
N ALA A 100 -8.13 -4.58 27.12
CA ALA A 100 -9.33 -5.30 26.78
C ALA A 100 -9.10 -6.16 25.54
N VAL A 101 -9.30 -7.47 25.69
CA VAL A 101 -9.34 -8.41 24.58
C VAL A 101 -10.51 -7.95 23.72
N LEU A 102 -10.22 -7.06 22.76
CA LEU A 102 -11.02 -6.98 21.56
C LEU A 102 -11.05 -8.43 21.06
N PRO A 103 -12.23 -9.03 20.87
CA PRO A 103 -12.32 -10.40 20.39
C PRO A 103 -11.44 -10.52 19.15
N PRO A 104 -10.76 -11.67 18.93
CA PRO A 104 -9.89 -11.82 17.78
C PRO A 104 -10.69 -11.44 16.55
N LEU A 105 -10.23 -10.42 15.82
CA LEU A 105 -10.83 -10.04 14.54
C LEU A 105 -10.59 -11.20 13.56
N GLN A 106 -11.42 -12.24 13.66
CA GLN A 106 -11.61 -13.29 12.66
C GLN A 106 -12.22 -12.73 11.36
N GLN A 107 -12.18 -11.40 11.15
CA GLN A 107 -12.81 -10.76 9.99
C GLN A 107 -12.07 -11.04 8.69
N PHE A 108 -10.75 -11.28 8.74
CA PHE A 108 -9.95 -11.53 7.56
C PHE A 108 -9.16 -12.82 7.66
N ARG A 109 -9.12 -13.56 6.55
CA ARG A 109 -8.31 -14.76 6.39
C ARG A 109 -7.26 -14.54 5.32
N LEU A 110 -6.00 -14.66 5.69
CA LEU A 110 -4.91 -14.80 4.74
C LEU A 110 -4.98 -16.20 4.11
N ASN A 111 -5.27 -16.26 2.82
CA ASN A 111 -5.30 -17.50 2.05
C ASN A 111 -4.05 -17.60 1.18
N THR A 112 -3.35 -18.74 1.29
CA THR A 112 -2.22 -19.08 0.42
C THR A 112 -2.60 -20.25 -0.48
N ARG A 113 -2.45 -20.10 -1.79
CA ARG A 113 -2.72 -21.16 -2.77
C ARG A 113 -1.58 -21.27 -3.78
N VAL A 114 -1.38 -22.47 -4.31
CA VAL A 114 -0.50 -22.69 -5.46
C VAL A 114 -1.35 -23.05 -6.66
N LEU A 115 -1.27 -22.25 -7.71
CA LEU A 115 -1.96 -22.48 -8.98
C LEU A 115 -0.96 -22.80 -10.08
N ALA A 116 -1.36 -23.66 -11.01
CA ALA A 116 -0.57 -24.03 -12.18
C ALA A 116 -1.14 -23.39 -13.45
N LEU A 117 -0.27 -22.83 -14.29
CA LEU A 117 -0.57 -22.50 -15.68
C LEU A 117 0.42 -23.23 -16.58
N GLY A 118 -0.06 -24.30 -17.23
CA GLY A 118 0.79 -25.24 -17.94
C GLY A 118 1.82 -25.86 -16.99
N ARG A 119 3.10 -25.80 -17.36
CA ARG A 119 4.21 -26.34 -16.54
C ARG A 119 4.68 -25.41 -15.42
N ARG A 120 4.17 -24.17 -15.35
CA ARG A 120 4.61 -23.17 -14.37
C ARG A 120 3.67 -23.15 -13.18
N ARG A 121 4.23 -22.99 -11.99
CA ARG A 121 3.49 -22.86 -10.72
C ARG A 121 3.69 -21.47 -10.13
N PHE A 122 2.62 -20.95 -9.56
CA PHE A 122 2.59 -19.64 -8.92
C PHE A 122 2.00 -19.77 -7.53
N ARG A 123 2.63 -19.12 -6.55
CA ARG A 123 2.11 -18.97 -5.19
C ARG A 123 1.33 -17.67 -5.14
N LEU A 124 0.09 -17.76 -4.68
CA LEU A 124 -0.81 -16.63 -4.49
C LEU A 124 -1.07 -16.46 -3.01
N HIS A 125 -0.95 -15.23 -2.52
CA HIS A 125 -1.49 -14.84 -1.23
C HIS A 125 -2.65 -13.88 -1.47
N SER A 126 -3.74 -14.09 -0.74
CA SER A 126 -4.98 -13.36 -0.94
C SER A 126 -5.68 -13.07 0.37
N VAL A 127 -6.29 -11.90 0.45
CA VAL A 127 -7.24 -11.54 1.50
C VAL A 127 -8.48 -11.00 0.81
N ALA A 128 -9.64 -11.58 1.13
CA ALA A 128 -10.92 -11.13 0.63
C ALA A 128 -11.57 -10.19 1.66
N LEU A 129 -12.17 -9.11 1.18
CA LEU A 129 -12.75 -8.03 1.95
C LEU A 129 -14.22 -7.88 1.57
N ASP A 130 -15.08 -7.90 2.57
CA ASP A 130 -16.47 -7.50 2.42
C ASP A 130 -16.58 -5.98 2.62
N LEU A 131 -16.81 -5.24 1.55
CA LEU A 131 -16.96 -3.79 1.59
C LEU A 131 -18.37 -3.35 2.03
N THR A 132 -19.31 -4.28 2.17
CA THR A 132 -20.65 -4.01 2.74
C THR A 132 -20.62 -4.00 4.26
N ASN A 133 -19.60 -4.60 4.87
CA ASN A 133 -19.38 -4.54 6.31
C ASN A 133 -18.94 -3.11 6.72
N PRO A 134 -19.74 -2.38 7.52
CA PRO A 134 -19.44 -1.00 7.90
C PRO A 134 -18.20 -0.85 8.79
N SER A 135 -17.72 -1.94 9.40
CA SER A 135 -16.46 -1.95 10.15
C SER A 135 -15.23 -1.97 9.26
N VAL A 136 -15.35 -2.30 7.98
CA VAL A 136 -14.24 -2.46 7.04
C VAL A 136 -14.09 -1.20 6.20
N THR A 137 -13.00 -0.46 6.41
CA THR A 137 -12.70 0.74 5.61
C THR A 137 -11.43 0.53 4.78
N LEU A 138 -11.56 0.55 3.45
CA LEU A 138 -10.43 0.55 2.52
C LEU A 138 -9.99 1.99 2.23
N LEU A 139 -8.69 2.30 2.35
CA LEU A 139 -8.13 3.63 2.14
C LEU A 139 -6.86 3.58 1.27
N PRO A 140 -6.63 4.58 0.41
CA PRO A 140 -5.30 4.81 -0.15
C PRO A 140 -4.35 5.32 0.94
N LEU A 141 -3.23 4.61 1.13
CA LEU A 141 -2.17 4.96 2.06
C LEU A 141 -1.11 5.81 1.36
N THR A 142 -0.72 6.92 1.97
CA THR A 142 0.37 7.81 1.53
C THR A 142 1.16 8.29 2.75
N GLY A 143 2.31 8.95 2.53
CA GLY A 143 2.94 9.72 3.61
C GLY A 143 2.03 10.81 4.17
N SER A 144 2.29 11.24 5.40
CA SER A 144 1.58 12.33 6.08
C SER A 144 1.99 13.72 5.58
N ASP A 145 3.26 13.86 5.15
CA ASP A 145 3.89 15.15 4.91
C ASP A 145 3.92 15.51 3.41
N GLY A 146 2.81 15.25 2.71
CA GLY A 146 2.65 15.49 1.28
C GLY A 146 3.02 14.29 0.40
N MET A 147 3.29 14.57 -0.88
CA MET A 147 3.45 13.58 -1.96
C MET A 147 4.90 13.39 -2.41
N ASP A 148 5.87 13.88 -1.63
CA ASP A 148 7.28 13.55 -1.80
C ASP A 148 7.69 12.51 -0.76
N GLY A 149 8.25 11.40 -1.23
CA GLY A 149 8.88 10.41 -0.37
C GLY A 149 8.45 8.98 -0.68
N LEU A 150 9.22 8.04 -0.14
CA LEU A 150 8.93 6.61 -0.20
C LEU A 150 9.08 6.00 1.19
N ASN A 151 8.13 5.15 1.55
CA ASN A 151 8.05 4.52 2.86
C ASN A 151 7.96 3.00 2.72
N PRO A 152 8.51 2.21 3.67
CA PRO A 152 8.14 0.82 3.77
C PRO A 152 6.61 0.70 3.93
N LEU A 153 5.97 -0.23 3.21
CA LEU A 153 4.52 -0.43 3.35
C LEU A 153 4.06 -0.68 4.80
N PRO A 154 4.79 -1.44 5.65
CA PRO A 154 4.41 -1.60 7.05
C PRO A 154 4.39 -0.30 7.85
N ALA A 155 5.25 0.66 7.49
CA ALA A 155 5.27 1.98 8.13
C ALA A 155 4.00 2.76 7.74
N LEU A 156 3.65 2.77 6.45
CA LEU A 156 2.39 3.36 6.00
C LEU A 156 1.17 2.68 6.65
N ALA A 157 1.17 1.35 6.75
CA ALA A 157 0.08 0.63 7.41
C ALA A 157 -0.04 1.04 8.89
N LYS A 158 1.08 1.13 9.60
CA LYS A 158 1.12 1.57 11.01
C LYS A 158 0.61 3.01 11.18
N ASP A 159 1.09 3.94 10.37
CA ASP A 159 0.74 5.37 10.47
C ASP A 159 -0.77 5.58 10.27
N TRP A 160 -1.39 4.76 9.42
CA TRP A 160 -2.82 4.80 9.12
C TRP A 160 -3.65 3.80 9.95
N GLN A 161 -3.04 3.10 10.90
CA GLN A 161 -3.68 2.06 11.73
C GLN A 161 -4.40 0.99 10.89
N ALA A 162 -3.80 0.62 9.76
CA ALA A 162 -4.33 -0.40 8.86
C ALA A 162 -3.89 -1.80 9.30
N ASP A 163 -4.85 -2.67 9.58
CA ASP A 163 -4.65 -4.08 9.92
C ASP A 163 -4.10 -4.86 8.72
N LEU A 164 -4.48 -4.46 7.51
CA LEU A 164 -4.03 -5.05 6.26
C LEU A 164 -3.49 -3.96 5.33
N ALA A 165 -2.45 -4.26 4.56
CA ALA A 165 -2.06 -3.39 3.47
C ALA A 165 -1.44 -4.14 2.29
N ILE A 166 -1.67 -3.67 1.07
CA ILE A 166 -0.94 -4.08 -0.13
C ILE A 166 -0.34 -2.84 -0.79
N ASN A 167 0.81 -2.97 -1.47
CA ASN A 167 1.38 -1.86 -2.21
C ASN A 167 0.45 -1.39 -3.33
N GLY A 168 0.51 -0.10 -3.68
CA GLY A 168 -0.46 0.53 -4.57
C GLY A 168 0.07 0.82 -5.98
N GLY A 169 -0.21 2.03 -6.45
CA GLY A 169 0.15 2.51 -7.78
C GLY A 169 1.61 2.90 -7.96
N TYR A 170 1.96 3.18 -9.21
CA TYR A 170 3.34 3.48 -9.64
C TYR A 170 3.87 4.81 -9.10
N PHE A 171 5.20 4.88 -9.04
CA PHE A 171 5.93 6.07 -8.62
C PHE A 171 7.29 6.14 -9.30
N ASN A 172 7.91 7.31 -9.30
CA ASN A 172 9.28 7.49 -9.73
C ASN A 172 10.21 7.22 -8.53
N ARG A 173 11.01 6.16 -8.56
CA ARG A 173 11.93 5.81 -7.46
C ARG A 173 13.07 6.82 -7.22
N ILE A 174 13.44 7.60 -8.24
CA ILE A 174 14.54 8.58 -8.16
C ILE A 174 14.00 9.88 -7.56
N ARG A 175 12.91 10.39 -8.12
CA ARG A 175 12.27 11.63 -7.66
C ARG A 175 11.38 11.43 -6.44
N LYS A 176 11.00 10.19 -6.14
CA LYS A 176 10.11 9.80 -5.04
C LYS A 176 8.70 10.40 -5.14
N LEU A 177 8.19 10.52 -6.37
CA LEU A 177 6.90 11.18 -6.67
C LEU A 177 5.87 10.20 -7.27
N PRO A 178 4.56 10.43 -7.08
CA PRO A 178 3.51 9.55 -7.58
C PRO A 178 3.39 9.63 -9.12
N LEU A 179 3.05 8.51 -9.74
CA LEU A 179 2.83 8.38 -11.19
C LEU A 179 1.46 7.72 -11.49
N GLY A 180 0.39 8.34 -11.02
CA GLY A 180 -0.97 7.88 -11.26
C GLY A 180 -1.97 8.44 -10.26
N ALA A 181 -3.24 8.08 -10.49
CA ALA A 181 -4.37 8.62 -9.76
C ALA A 181 -4.32 8.20 -8.28
N ILE A 182 -4.48 9.15 -7.36
CA ILE A 182 -4.69 8.89 -5.93
C ILE A 182 -5.73 9.91 -5.46
N LYS A 183 -6.92 9.42 -5.09
CA LYS A 183 -8.00 10.23 -4.51
C LYS A 183 -8.36 9.65 -3.15
N ARG A 184 -8.45 10.50 -2.13
CA ARG A 184 -8.86 10.12 -0.77
C ARG A 184 -9.91 11.10 -0.27
N GLN A 185 -11.07 10.58 0.15
CA GLN A 185 -12.17 11.38 0.71
C GLN A 185 -12.59 12.56 -0.18
N GLY A 186 -12.72 12.32 -1.49
CA GLY A 186 -13.10 13.39 -2.44
C GLY A 186 -11.92 14.18 -3.00
N HIS A 187 -10.75 14.16 -2.34
CA HIS A 187 -9.61 15.00 -2.69
C HIS A 187 -8.58 14.26 -3.56
N TRP A 188 -8.19 14.87 -4.68
CA TRP A 188 -7.13 14.34 -5.55
C TRP A 188 -5.75 14.69 -5.00
N LEU A 189 -5.08 13.69 -4.42
CA LEU A 189 -3.69 13.78 -3.99
C LEU A 189 -2.73 13.67 -5.18
N SER A 190 -3.12 12.91 -6.22
CA SER A 190 -2.42 12.85 -7.51
C SER A 190 -3.41 12.54 -8.65
N GLY A 191 -3.26 13.19 -9.80
CA GLY A 191 -4.12 13.01 -10.96
C GLY A 191 -3.78 11.75 -11.78
N PRO A 192 -4.74 11.22 -12.57
CA PRO A 192 -4.48 10.10 -13.47
C PRO A 192 -3.51 10.48 -14.58
N ILE A 193 -2.79 9.48 -15.10
CA ILE A 193 -1.88 9.64 -16.23
C ILE A 193 -2.15 8.56 -17.27
N LEU A 194 -1.91 8.88 -18.55
CA LEU A 194 -1.79 7.91 -19.64
C LEU A 194 -3.03 7.02 -19.88
N GLY A 195 -4.21 7.40 -19.37
CA GLY A 195 -5.43 6.58 -19.48
C GLY A 195 -5.30 5.21 -18.80
N ARG A 196 -4.50 5.13 -17.72
CA ARG A 196 -4.23 3.87 -17.02
C ARG A 196 -5.43 3.33 -16.25
N GLY A 197 -5.38 2.02 -16.00
CA GLY A 197 -6.32 1.32 -15.16
C GLY A 197 -6.38 1.90 -13.74
N ALA A 198 -7.58 1.99 -13.19
CA ALA A 198 -7.86 2.47 -11.85
C ALA A 198 -9.02 1.71 -11.22
N ILE A 199 -9.06 1.74 -9.89
CA ILE A 199 -10.17 1.32 -9.05
C ILE A 199 -10.69 2.55 -8.31
N GLY A 200 -12.01 2.73 -8.23
CA GLY A 200 -12.68 3.73 -7.40
C GLY A 200 -13.69 3.05 -6.49
N TRP A 201 -13.82 3.50 -5.25
CA TRP A 201 -14.71 2.86 -4.28
C TRP A 201 -15.24 3.85 -3.24
N GLY A 202 -16.38 3.48 -2.66
CA GLY A 202 -17.00 4.05 -1.47
C GLY A 202 -17.36 2.93 -0.48
N SER A 203 -18.04 3.28 0.61
CA SER A 203 -18.56 2.29 1.58
C SER A 203 -19.82 1.62 1.05
N GLY A 204 -19.94 0.30 1.18
CA GLY A 204 -21.17 -0.44 0.86
C GLY A 204 -21.49 -0.63 -0.63
N GLU A 205 -20.66 -0.10 -1.53
CA GLU A 205 -20.88 -0.18 -2.98
C GLU A 205 -19.87 -1.09 -3.66
N ARG A 206 -20.29 -1.73 -4.77
CA ARG A 206 -19.38 -2.43 -5.67
C ARG A 206 -18.34 -1.44 -6.23
N PRO A 207 -17.03 -1.72 -6.11
CA PRO A 207 -16.00 -0.85 -6.65
C PRO A 207 -16.06 -0.74 -8.18
N VAL A 208 -15.70 0.44 -8.66
CA VAL A 208 -15.61 0.78 -10.06
C VAL A 208 -14.21 0.47 -10.58
N PHE A 209 -14.13 -0.37 -11.61
CA PHE A 209 -12.90 -0.57 -12.38
C PHE A 209 -13.00 0.06 -13.78
N GLY A 210 -11.85 0.42 -14.34
CA GLY A 210 -11.78 1.00 -15.68
C GLY A 210 -10.47 1.72 -15.96
N ARG A 211 -10.37 2.29 -17.16
CA ARG A 211 -9.27 3.18 -17.55
C ARG A 211 -9.67 4.61 -17.29
N LEU A 212 -8.89 5.32 -16.49
CA LEU A 212 -9.23 6.65 -16.01
C LEU A 212 -8.39 7.71 -16.74
N ALA A 213 -9.09 8.69 -17.30
CA ALA A 213 -8.51 9.93 -17.81
C ALA A 213 -9.14 11.13 -17.12
N MET A 214 -8.35 12.18 -16.93
CA MET A 214 -8.78 13.49 -16.47
C MET A 214 -8.38 14.52 -17.51
N GLU A 215 -9.32 15.35 -17.90
CA GLU A 215 -9.10 16.53 -18.72
C GLU A 215 -9.41 17.76 -17.86
N GLU A 216 -8.50 18.72 -17.88
CA GLU A 216 -8.67 19.98 -17.17
C GLU A 216 -8.42 21.14 -18.13
N ILE A 217 -9.34 22.10 -18.15
CA ILE A 217 -9.23 23.31 -18.96
C ILE A 217 -9.36 24.51 -18.03
N VAL A 218 -8.39 25.41 -18.12
CA VAL A 218 -8.46 26.70 -17.44
C VAL A 218 -9.04 27.72 -18.40
N LYS A 219 -10.05 28.47 -17.94
CA LYS A 219 -10.72 29.54 -18.68
C LYS A 219 -10.33 30.87 -18.04
N GLY A 220 -9.78 31.79 -18.83
CA GLY A 220 -9.44 33.15 -18.42
C GLY A 220 -9.83 34.20 -19.46
N PRO A 221 -9.60 35.50 -19.21
CA PRO A 221 -10.06 36.58 -20.08
C PRO A 221 -9.45 36.57 -21.49
N ARG A 222 -8.29 35.93 -21.66
CA ARG A 222 -7.55 35.87 -22.94
C ARG A 222 -7.60 34.50 -23.59
N GLY A 223 -8.56 33.67 -23.18
CA GLY A 223 -8.81 32.36 -23.77
C GLY A 223 -8.75 31.22 -22.76
N SER A 224 -8.88 30.01 -23.29
CA SER A 224 -8.82 28.77 -22.52
C SER A 224 -7.60 27.95 -22.91
N PHE A 225 -7.01 27.23 -21.97
CA PHE A 225 -5.87 26.35 -22.22
C PHE A 225 -5.97 25.06 -21.40
N PRO A 226 -5.52 23.92 -21.95
CA PRO A 226 -5.57 22.64 -21.25
C PRO A 226 -4.44 22.55 -20.22
N LEU A 227 -4.70 21.80 -19.15
CA LEU A 227 -3.68 21.38 -18.20
C LEU A 227 -3.24 19.95 -18.54
N SER A 228 -1.95 19.72 -18.34
CA SER A 228 -1.32 18.43 -18.56
C SER A 228 -1.67 17.45 -17.44
N HIS A 229 -1.43 17.80 -16.18
CA HIS A 229 -1.61 16.92 -15.03
C HIS A 229 -1.87 17.70 -13.74
N LEU A 230 -2.58 17.05 -12.81
CA LEU A 230 -2.83 17.50 -11.44
C LEU A 230 -1.91 16.76 -10.46
N ASN A 231 -1.22 17.49 -9.57
CA ASN A 231 -0.45 16.94 -8.44
C ASN A 231 0.40 15.70 -8.81
N SER A 232 1.15 15.76 -9.92
CA SER A 232 1.78 14.58 -10.51
C SER A 232 3.30 14.71 -10.57
N GLY A 233 3.99 13.59 -10.31
CA GLY A 233 5.41 13.43 -10.63
C GLY A 233 5.66 13.13 -12.11
N TYR A 234 4.60 12.93 -12.91
CA TYR A 234 4.70 12.71 -14.35
C TYR A 234 4.87 14.04 -15.08
N VAL A 235 6.14 14.40 -15.28
CA VAL A 235 6.53 15.67 -15.89
C VAL A 235 6.43 15.57 -17.41
N GLN A 236 5.67 16.48 -18.02
CA GLN A 236 5.49 16.64 -19.46
C GLN A 236 5.55 18.13 -19.83
N LYS A 237 5.72 18.43 -21.13
CA LYS A 237 5.51 19.77 -21.67
C LYS A 237 4.04 20.19 -21.54
N GLY A 238 3.83 21.46 -21.19
CA GLY A 238 2.51 22.04 -20.98
C GLY A 238 2.42 22.76 -19.64
N VAL A 239 1.19 23.00 -19.20
CA VAL A 239 0.89 23.60 -17.89
C VAL A 239 0.44 22.51 -16.93
N ALA A 240 1.06 22.38 -15.76
CA ALA A 240 0.62 21.48 -14.69
C ALA A 240 -0.09 22.26 -13.58
N ARG A 241 -0.94 21.58 -12.82
CA ARG A 241 -1.66 22.15 -11.67
C ARG A 241 -1.23 21.47 -10.38
N TYR A 242 -0.85 22.26 -9.39
CA TYR A 242 -0.54 21.80 -8.04
C TYR A 242 -1.48 22.46 -7.03
N THR A 243 -1.95 21.71 -6.06
CA THR A 243 -2.84 22.15 -4.96
C THR A 243 -2.19 21.82 -3.62
N HIS A 244 -2.75 22.31 -2.52
CA HIS A 244 -2.25 21.98 -1.18
C HIS A 244 -2.24 20.47 -0.86
N HIS A 245 -3.00 19.64 -1.59
CA HIS A 245 -2.94 18.17 -1.46
C HIS A 245 -1.66 17.55 -2.01
N TRP A 246 -0.86 18.28 -2.79
CA TRP A 246 0.50 17.88 -3.15
C TRP A 246 1.44 17.91 -1.93
N GLY A 247 1.24 18.88 -1.05
CA GLY A 247 2.09 19.21 0.08
C GLY A 247 1.97 20.69 0.42
N SER A 248 2.57 21.09 1.54
CA SER A 248 2.54 22.50 1.98
C SER A 248 3.28 23.44 1.03
N HIS A 249 4.23 22.92 0.26
CA HIS A 249 5.03 23.67 -0.70
C HIS A 249 5.19 22.91 -2.03
N TYR A 250 5.24 23.66 -3.13
CA TYR A 250 5.71 23.19 -4.42
C TYR A 250 7.16 23.58 -4.63
N HIS A 251 7.98 22.62 -5.10
CA HIS A 251 9.32 22.88 -5.61
C HIS A 251 9.38 22.50 -7.09
N PRO A 252 10.08 23.29 -7.94
CA PRO A 252 10.15 23.02 -9.37
C PRO A 252 10.68 21.63 -9.72
N LEU A 253 10.00 20.93 -10.63
CA LEU A 253 10.41 19.59 -11.07
C LEU A 253 11.30 19.61 -12.32
N THR A 254 11.39 20.75 -12.99
CA THR A 254 12.27 21.01 -14.14
C THR A 254 12.98 22.33 -14.02
N GLN A 255 13.97 22.55 -14.89
CA GLN A 255 14.53 23.88 -15.10
C GLN A 255 13.49 24.78 -15.77
N ASP A 256 13.62 26.07 -15.53
CA ASP A 256 12.88 27.15 -16.22
C ASP A 256 11.36 27.07 -16.15
N GLU A 257 10.85 26.50 -15.06
CA GLU A 257 9.42 26.57 -14.76
C GLU A 257 9.01 28.01 -14.42
N THR A 258 7.87 28.46 -14.93
CA THR A 258 7.21 29.70 -14.50
C THR A 258 5.83 29.36 -13.95
N GLY A 259 5.22 30.25 -13.16
CA GLY A 259 3.92 29.91 -12.59
C GLY A 259 3.04 31.06 -12.14
N PHE A 260 1.76 30.75 -12.02
CA PHE A 260 0.74 31.64 -11.47
C PHE A 260 0.04 30.96 -10.30
N LEU A 261 -0.01 31.64 -9.16
CA LEU A 261 -0.80 31.21 -8.02
C LEU A 261 -2.21 31.77 -8.16
N VAL A 262 -3.19 30.89 -8.01
CA VAL A 262 -4.62 31.20 -8.05
C VAL A 262 -5.22 30.97 -6.66
N GLN A 263 -5.96 31.97 -6.17
CA GLN A 263 -6.71 31.93 -4.92
C GLN A 263 -8.05 32.65 -5.11
N GLY A 264 -9.14 32.11 -4.57
CA GLY A 264 -10.47 32.71 -4.73
C GLY A 264 -10.86 32.93 -6.21
N ASN A 265 -10.50 31.99 -7.08
CA ASN A 265 -10.72 32.07 -8.54
C ASN A 265 -10.08 33.29 -9.21
N ARG A 266 -8.99 33.84 -8.64
CA ARG A 266 -8.21 34.93 -9.24
C ARG A 266 -6.71 34.66 -9.17
N VAL A 267 -6.00 35.16 -10.17
CA VAL A 267 -4.53 35.14 -10.18
C VAL A 267 -4.02 36.15 -9.16
N VAL A 268 -3.36 35.66 -8.10
CA VAL A 268 -2.86 36.51 -7.01
C VAL A 268 -1.35 36.74 -7.06
N ARG A 269 -0.61 35.91 -7.81
CA ARG A 269 0.84 36.07 -7.96
C ARG A 269 1.37 35.42 -9.23
N HIS A 270 2.36 36.06 -9.83
CA HIS A 270 3.22 35.51 -10.88
C HIS A 270 4.59 35.16 -10.29
N PHE A 271 5.17 34.06 -10.75
CA PHE A 271 6.52 33.62 -10.41
C PHE A 271 7.35 33.42 -11.67
N ALA A 272 8.44 34.18 -11.78
CA ALA A 272 9.53 33.88 -12.69
C ALA A 272 10.32 32.64 -12.21
N SER A 273 11.10 32.04 -13.10
CA SER A 273 11.89 30.81 -12.82
C SER A 273 12.74 30.89 -11.56
N PHE A 274 13.47 32.00 -11.35
CA PHE A 274 14.30 32.17 -10.16
C PHE A 274 13.50 32.27 -8.86
N GLN A 275 12.28 32.78 -8.90
CA GLN A 275 11.41 32.91 -7.72
C GLN A 275 10.79 31.56 -7.35
N LEU A 276 10.42 30.76 -8.35
CA LEU A 276 9.87 29.42 -8.15
C LEU A 276 10.87 28.46 -7.48
N LYS A 277 12.18 28.62 -7.75
CA LYS A 277 13.24 27.81 -7.12
C LYS A 277 13.24 27.89 -5.59
N GLY A 278 12.78 29.00 -5.01
CA GLY A 278 12.65 29.17 -3.56
C GLY A 278 11.49 28.39 -2.93
N GLY A 279 10.68 27.70 -3.74
CA GLY A 279 9.48 27.03 -3.29
C GLY A 279 8.28 27.96 -3.23
N VAL A 280 7.08 27.40 -3.43
CA VAL A 280 5.82 28.14 -3.38
C VAL A 280 4.89 27.48 -2.37
N ALA A 281 4.50 28.22 -1.34
CA ALA A 281 3.51 27.75 -0.38
C ALA A 281 2.15 27.52 -1.04
N LEU A 282 1.52 26.39 -0.74
CA LEU A 282 0.20 26.00 -1.24
C LEU A 282 -0.80 25.99 -0.08
N ALA A 283 -1.51 27.09 0.10
CA ALA A 283 -2.58 27.20 1.09
C ALA A 283 -3.81 26.36 0.66
N PRO A 284 -4.70 25.97 1.60
CA PRO A 284 -5.99 25.37 1.27
C PRO A 284 -6.73 26.16 0.18
N GLU A 285 -7.43 25.45 -0.71
CA GLU A 285 -8.13 26.00 -1.89
C GLU A 285 -7.27 26.79 -2.90
N SER A 286 -5.96 26.94 -2.67
CA SER A 286 -5.05 27.50 -3.67
C SER A 286 -4.62 26.46 -4.69
N TRP A 287 -4.34 26.93 -5.89
CA TRP A 287 -3.74 26.13 -6.94
C TRP A 287 -2.70 26.92 -7.71
N LEU A 288 -1.54 26.30 -7.88
CA LEU A 288 -0.41 26.80 -8.65
C LEU A 288 -0.46 26.20 -10.05
N LEU A 289 -0.51 27.07 -11.05
CA LEU A 289 -0.30 26.72 -12.45
C LEU A 289 1.18 26.83 -12.76
N VAL A 290 1.78 25.77 -13.29
CA VAL A 290 3.21 25.67 -13.59
C VAL A 290 3.41 25.41 -15.07
N ALA A 291 3.97 26.37 -15.80
CA ALA A 291 4.35 26.21 -17.19
C ALA A 291 5.74 25.57 -17.30
N ARG A 292 5.85 24.54 -18.16
CA ARG A 292 7.08 23.77 -18.39
C ARG A 292 7.49 23.80 -19.85
N TYR A 293 8.81 23.78 -20.08
CA TYR A 293 9.40 23.65 -21.42
C TYR A 293 8.84 24.66 -22.43
N GLY A 294 8.75 25.92 -22.02
CA GLY A 294 8.26 27.03 -22.86
C GLY A 294 6.75 27.06 -23.08
N ALA A 295 5.95 26.32 -22.31
CA ALA A 295 4.50 26.48 -22.33
C ALA A 295 4.10 27.91 -21.93
N SER A 296 3.10 28.48 -22.59
CA SER A 296 2.59 29.80 -22.27
C SER A 296 1.46 29.72 -21.23
N LEU A 297 1.40 30.73 -20.37
CA LEU A 297 0.29 30.97 -19.45
C LEU A 297 -0.36 32.29 -19.88
N PRO A 298 -1.49 32.28 -20.61
CA PRO A 298 -2.14 33.50 -21.10
C PRO A 298 -2.89 34.25 -19.98
N LEU A 299 -2.31 34.32 -18.78
CA LEU A 299 -2.84 34.90 -17.56
C LEU A 299 -2.02 36.13 -17.11
N ARG A 300 -2.65 37.01 -16.35
CA ARG A 300 -2.10 38.24 -15.76
C ARG A 300 -2.56 38.32 -14.32
N LEU A 301 -1.82 39.06 -13.52
CA LEU A 301 -2.20 39.35 -12.14
C LEU A 301 -3.60 39.97 -12.09
N GLY A 302 -4.46 39.47 -11.21
CA GLY A 302 -5.84 39.91 -11.01
C GLY A 302 -6.88 39.25 -11.91
N ASP A 303 -6.49 38.50 -12.95
CA ASP A 303 -7.44 37.85 -13.85
C ASP A 303 -8.35 36.88 -13.09
N PRO A 304 -9.67 36.84 -13.40
CA PRO A 304 -10.54 35.75 -12.99
C PRO A 304 -10.17 34.46 -13.74
N VAL A 305 -10.23 33.35 -13.03
CA VAL A 305 -9.89 32.02 -13.55
C VAL A 305 -10.99 31.04 -13.17
N ALA A 306 -11.50 30.31 -14.14
CA ALA A 306 -12.38 29.16 -13.92
C ALA A 306 -11.70 27.86 -14.35
N LEU A 307 -11.98 26.78 -13.64
CA LEU A 307 -11.49 25.43 -13.94
C LEU A 307 -12.65 24.54 -14.38
N ASP A 308 -12.52 23.94 -15.55
CA ASP A 308 -13.41 22.90 -16.05
C ASP A 308 -12.66 21.57 -15.95
N GLN A 309 -13.18 20.62 -15.16
CA GLN A 309 -12.58 19.31 -14.96
C GLN A 309 -13.55 18.22 -15.39
N ARG A 310 -13.09 17.33 -16.26
CA ARG A 310 -13.88 16.19 -16.76
C ARG A 310 -13.12 14.89 -16.56
N LEU A 311 -13.82 13.90 -16.01
CA LEU A 311 -13.31 12.54 -15.85
C LEU A 311 -13.94 11.61 -16.86
N THR A 312 -13.14 10.72 -17.44
CA THR A 312 -13.61 9.66 -18.32
C THR A 312 -13.08 8.31 -17.82
N PRO A 313 -13.97 7.36 -17.45
CA PRO A 313 -15.42 7.51 -17.33
C PRO A 313 -15.82 8.34 -16.09
N GLY A 314 -16.91 9.11 -16.19
CA GLY A 314 -17.33 10.08 -15.16
C GLY A 314 -17.65 9.48 -13.79
N ARG A 315 -18.03 8.20 -13.73
CA ARG A 315 -18.31 7.46 -12.48
C ARG A 315 -17.16 7.46 -11.47
N PHE A 316 -15.89 7.57 -11.91
CA PHE A 316 -14.77 7.74 -10.97
C PHE A 316 -14.83 9.06 -10.18
N GLY A 317 -15.48 10.09 -10.73
CA GLY A 317 -15.68 11.37 -10.05
C GLY A 317 -16.56 11.26 -8.82
N GLN A 318 -17.53 10.34 -8.85
CA GLN A 318 -18.49 10.10 -7.77
C GLN A 318 -17.89 9.30 -6.62
N GLN A 319 -16.80 8.57 -6.87
CA GLN A 319 -16.17 7.72 -5.85
C GLN A 319 -15.32 8.57 -4.88
N PRO A 320 -15.46 8.42 -3.56
CA PRO A 320 -14.67 9.18 -2.59
C PRO A 320 -13.19 8.77 -2.62
N HIS A 321 -12.89 7.52 -2.97
CA HIS A 321 -11.53 7.03 -3.09
C HIS A 321 -11.26 6.49 -4.49
N VAL A 322 -10.04 6.74 -5.00
CA VAL A 322 -9.57 6.23 -6.28
C VAL A 322 -8.09 5.91 -6.19
N LEU A 323 -7.67 4.80 -6.77
CA LEU A 323 -6.26 4.46 -6.96
C LEU A 323 -6.03 4.01 -8.41
N GLY A 324 -5.10 4.67 -9.09
CA GLY A 324 -4.63 4.34 -10.42
C GLY A 324 -3.34 3.54 -10.37
N ALA A 325 -3.25 2.50 -11.21
CA ALA A 325 -2.05 1.70 -11.39
C ALA A 325 -1.99 1.19 -12.84
N GLY A 326 -2.36 -0.07 -13.06
CA GLY A 326 -2.50 -0.67 -14.37
C GLY A 326 -1.41 -1.71 -14.71
N PRO A 327 -1.56 -2.43 -15.82
CA PRO A 327 -2.72 -2.37 -16.70
C PRO A 327 -3.99 -2.97 -16.09
N LEU A 328 -5.15 -2.55 -16.60
CA LEU A 328 -6.42 -3.23 -16.32
C LEU A 328 -6.36 -4.64 -16.93
N LEU A 329 -6.57 -5.67 -16.11
CA LEU A 329 -6.44 -7.07 -16.50
C LEU A 329 -7.78 -7.65 -16.95
N LEU A 330 -8.81 -7.51 -16.11
CA LEU A 330 -10.16 -8.03 -16.32
C LEU A 330 -11.19 -6.91 -16.15
N LEU A 331 -12.27 -7.02 -16.92
CA LEU A 331 -13.48 -6.22 -16.75
C LEU A 331 -14.70 -7.09 -17.09
N GLY A 332 -15.63 -7.25 -16.16
CA GLY A 332 -16.83 -8.11 -16.34
C GLY A 332 -16.52 -9.57 -16.71
N GLY A 333 -15.49 -10.15 -16.08
CA GLY A 333 -15.00 -11.52 -16.27
C GLY A 333 -14.15 -11.73 -17.53
N ARG A 334 -14.02 -10.70 -18.39
CA ARG A 334 -13.32 -10.80 -19.68
C ARG A 334 -11.92 -10.20 -19.61
N PRO A 335 -10.91 -10.82 -20.26
CA PRO A 335 -9.60 -10.22 -20.43
C PRO A 335 -9.68 -8.93 -21.25
N VAL A 336 -9.22 -7.84 -20.65
CA VAL A 336 -9.12 -6.52 -21.31
C VAL A 336 -7.68 -5.99 -21.28
N LEU A 337 -6.71 -6.84 -20.93
CA LEU A 337 -5.29 -6.51 -20.87
C LEU A 337 -4.82 -5.90 -22.20
N ASN A 338 -4.56 -4.60 -22.18
CA ASN A 338 -3.94 -3.87 -23.27
C ASN A 338 -2.94 -2.86 -22.70
N ALA A 339 -1.75 -3.35 -22.42
CA ALA A 339 -0.68 -2.55 -21.82
C ALA A 339 -0.14 -1.47 -22.78
N GLY A 340 -0.28 -1.64 -24.10
CA GLY A 340 0.08 -0.63 -25.10
C GLY A 340 -0.88 0.57 -25.07
N LEU A 341 -2.19 0.32 -24.96
CA LEU A 341 -3.21 1.36 -24.78
C LEU A 341 -2.94 2.21 -23.52
N GLU A 342 -2.46 1.58 -22.45
CA GLU A 342 -2.10 2.23 -21.18
C GLU A 342 -0.63 2.72 -21.13
N ARG A 343 0.03 2.74 -22.30
CA ARG A 343 1.38 3.28 -22.54
C ARG A 343 2.47 2.67 -21.65
N PHE A 344 2.35 1.39 -21.32
CA PHE A 344 3.45 0.62 -20.71
C PHE A 344 4.46 0.16 -21.78
N SER A 345 5.75 0.23 -21.44
CA SER A 345 6.83 -0.12 -22.36
C SER A 345 6.79 -1.60 -22.77
N ALA A 346 7.31 -1.93 -23.95
CA ALA A 346 7.37 -3.31 -24.43
C ALA A 346 8.18 -4.22 -23.49
N GLN A 347 9.18 -3.67 -22.80
CA GLN A 347 9.94 -4.39 -21.76
C GLN A 347 9.03 -4.77 -20.58
N PHE A 348 8.27 -3.83 -20.04
CA PHE A 348 7.34 -4.08 -18.94
C PHE A 348 6.29 -5.16 -19.31
N GLN A 349 5.81 -5.13 -20.55
CA GLN A 349 4.82 -6.08 -21.06
C GLN A 349 5.32 -7.53 -21.08
N ARG A 350 6.62 -7.74 -21.32
CA ARG A 350 7.25 -9.08 -21.34
C ARG A 350 7.84 -9.50 -20.00
N GLU A 351 7.90 -8.58 -19.03
CA GLU A 351 8.55 -8.82 -17.75
C GLU A 351 7.86 -9.94 -16.97
N LYS A 352 8.68 -10.83 -16.41
CA LYS A 352 8.29 -11.81 -15.40
C LYS A 352 8.71 -11.27 -14.04
N ALA A 353 7.75 -11.05 -13.16
CA ALA A 353 8.00 -10.48 -11.84
C ALA A 353 6.88 -10.89 -10.88
N PRO A 354 7.14 -10.87 -9.55
CA PRO A 354 6.06 -10.80 -8.57
C PRO A 354 5.06 -9.68 -8.91
N ARG A 355 3.78 -9.91 -8.68
CA ARG A 355 2.71 -8.96 -8.99
C ARG A 355 1.82 -8.76 -7.78
N SER A 356 1.34 -7.54 -7.62
CA SER A 356 0.22 -7.20 -6.75
C SER A 356 -0.99 -6.88 -7.62
N VAL A 357 -2.17 -7.29 -7.17
CA VAL A 357 -3.43 -7.15 -7.90
C VAL A 357 -4.51 -6.79 -6.89
N VAL A 358 -5.38 -5.87 -7.26
CA VAL A 358 -6.68 -5.68 -6.61
C VAL A 358 -7.76 -6.16 -7.56
N ALA A 359 -8.68 -6.98 -7.07
CA ALA A 359 -9.69 -7.62 -7.91
C ALA A 359 -11.05 -7.68 -7.21
N TRP A 360 -12.11 -7.70 -7.98
CA TRP A 360 -13.48 -7.90 -7.51
C TRP A 360 -14.03 -9.21 -8.08
N GLY A 361 -14.66 -10.01 -7.22
CA GLY A 361 -15.37 -11.23 -7.61
C GLY A 361 -15.94 -11.93 -6.39
N GLN A 362 -17.01 -12.71 -6.58
CA GLN A 362 -17.73 -13.37 -5.48
C GLN A 362 -18.22 -12.36 -4.43
N ASP A 363 -18.68 -11.19 -4.90
CA ASP A 363 -19.15 -10.07 -4.07
C ASP A 363 -18.13 -9.55 -3.03
N GLN A 364 -16.84 -9.79 -3.26
CA GLN A 364 -15.76 -9.38 -2.37
C GLN A 364 -14.65 -8.67 -3.16
N LEU A 365 -13.96 -7.75 -2.46
CA LEU A 365 -12.73 -7.15 -2.95
C LEU A 365 -11.54 -7.98 -2.47
N TRP A 366 -10.68 -8.40 -3.39
CA TRP A 366 -9.51 -9.22 -3.11
C TRP A 366 -8.23 -8.39 -3.25
N LEU A 367 -7.42 -8.40 -2.20
CA LEU A 367 -6.03 -7.98 -2.26
C LEU A 367 -5.17 -9.21 -2.53
N LEU A 368 -4.49 -9.24 -3.67
CA LEU A 368 -3.84 -10.41 -4.22
C LEU A 368 -2.35 -10.14 -4.47
N THR A 369 -1.48 -11.08 -4.10
CA THR A 369 -0.11 -11.12 -4.60
C THR A 369 0.13 -12.43 -5.33
N VAL A 370 0.96 -12.41 -6.37
CA VAL A 370 1.31 -13.57 -7.18
C VAL A 370 2.82 -13.64 -7.36
N GLN A 371 3.42 -14.74 -6.92
CA GLN A 371 4.86 -15.00 -7.02
C GLN A 371 5.13 -16.30 -7.77
N GLY A 372 6.29 -16.37 -8.43
CA GLY A 372 6.74 -17.60 -9.07
C GLY A 372 7.21 -18.60 -8.03
N LEU A 373 6.83 -19.87 -8.18
CA LEU A 373 7.42 -20.96 -7.42
C LEU A 373 8.60 -21.53 -8.21
N GLY A 374 9.83 -21.27 -7.75
CA GLY A 374 11.06 -21.65 -8.46
C GLY A 374 11.26 -20.93 -9.81
N ASN A 375 10.65 -19.75 -10.00
CA ASN A 375 10.77 -18.96 -11.22
C ASN A 375 10.61 -17.46 -10.94
N SER A 376 10.90 -16.60 -11.93
CA SER A 376 10.91 -15.13 -11.78
C SER A 376 9.55 -14.47 -11.52
N GLY A 377 8.44 -15.22 -11.50
CA GLY A 377 7.08 -14.68 -11.33
C GLY A 377 6.27 -14.60 -12.62
N PRO A 378 4.97 -14.29 -12.53
CA PRO A 378 4.08 -14.27 -13.70
C PRO A 378 4.35 -13.06 -14.61
N THR A 379 4.06 -13.26 -15.89
CA THR A 379 3.80 -12.16 -16.84
C THR A 379 2.43 -11.53 -16.58
N LEU A 380 2.14 -10.37 -17.17
CA LEU A 380 0.80 -9.77 -17.11
C LEU A 380 -0.29 -10.69 -17.68
N LYS A 381 0.01 -11.41 -18.77
CA LYS A 381 -0.91 -12.38 -19.38
C LYS A 381 -1.20 -13.56 -18.45
N GLU A 382 -0.18 -14.10 -17.79
CA GLU A 382 -0.35 -15.16 -16.79
C GLU A 382 -1.13 -14.68 -15.57
N THR A 383 -0.83 -13.47 -15.09
CA THR A 383 -1.57 -12.85 -13.97
C THR A 383 -3.05 -12.66 -14.32
N THR A 384 -3.35 -12.24 -15.55
CA THR A 384 -4.73 -12.12 -16.06
C THR A 384 -5.44 -13.47 -16.04
N ARG A 385 -4.79 -14.54 -16.55
CA ARG A 385 -5.36 -15.89 -16.56
C ARG A 385 -5.56 -16.46 -15.15
N LEU A 386 -4.63 -16.21 -14.23
CA LEU A 386 -4.78 -16.61 -12.82
C LEU A 386 -5.97 -15.91 -12.16
N ALA A 387 -6.14 -14.60 -12.39
CA ALA A 387 -7.30 -13.87 -11.89
C ALA A 387 -8.62 -14.44 -12.46
N GLN A 388 -8.66 -14.83 -13.74
CA GLN A 388 -9.83 -15.50 -14.31
C GLN A 388 -10.09 -16.88 -13.70
N GLN A 389 -9.04 -17.69 -13.49
CA GLN A 389 -9.17 -19.00 -12.85
C GLN A 389 -9.68 -18.91 -11.40
N LEU A 390 -9.39 -17.80 -10.71
CA LEU A 390 -9.94 -17.49 -9.40
C LEU A 390 -11.40 -17.01 -9.43
N GLY A 391 -11.99 -16.81 -10.62
CA GLY A 391 -13.35 -16.32 -10.79
C GLY A 391 -13.49 -14.82 -10.56
N MET A 392 -12.43 -14.04 -10.75
CA MET A 392 -12.51 -12.58 -10.63
C MET A 392 -13.23 -11.98 -11.83
N GLU A 393 -14.15 -11.04 -11.56
CA GLU A 393 -14.88 -10.28 -12.57
C GLU A 393 -14.05 -9.09 -13.06
N ASP A 394 -13.52 -8.31 -12.13
CA ASP A 394 -12.69 -7.14 -12.44
C ASP A 394 -11.33 -7.31 -11.77
N ALA A 395 -10.25 -6.92 -12.44
CA ALA A 395 -8.92 -7.04 -11.88
C ALA A 395 -7.98 -5.97 -12.42
N LEU A 396 -7.29 -5.29 -11.50
CA LEU A 396 -6.32 -4.25 -11.79
C LEU A 396 -4.94 -4.67 -11.27
N ASN A 397 -3.95 -4.66 -12.17
CA ASN A 397 -2.56 -4.82 -11.75
C ASN A 397 -2.10 -3.56 -10.98
N LEU A 398 -1.44 -3.78 -9.85
CA LEU A 398 -0.77 -2.75 -9.05
C LEU A 398 0.74 -2.74 -9.36
N ASP A 399 1.52 -1.88 -8.70
CA ASP A 399 2.97 -1.93 -8.83
C ASP A 399 3.51 -3.30 -8.39
N GLY A 400 4.57 -3.77 -9.05
CA GLY A 400 5.04 -5.15 -8.93
C GLY A 400 6.55 -5.24 -8.68
N GLY A 401 7.12 -6.39 -8.99
CA GLY A 401 8.54 -6.63 -8.78
C GLY A 401 8.90 -6.53 -7.31
N SER A 402 9.92 -5.75 -6.98
CA SER A 402 10.36 -5.56 -5.60
C SER A 402 9.35 -4.78 -4.74
N SER A 403 8.45 -3.99 -5.37
CA SER A 403 7.38 -3.27 -4.67
C SER A 403 6.25 -4.18 -4.18
N THR A 404 6.14 -5.41 -4.71
CA THR A 404 5.11 -6.38 -4.29
C THR A 404 5.21 -6.61 -2.79
N THR A 405 4.25 -6.17 -2.00
CA THR A 405 4.27 -6.33 -0.55
C THR A 405 2.85 -6.49 -0.03
N LEU A 406 2.65 -7.46 0.87
CA LEU A 406 1.40 -7.65 1.61
C LEU A 406 1.72 -7.65 3.09
N VAL A 407 1.04 -6.77 3.82
CA VAL A 407 1.04 -6.67 5.28
C VAL A 407 -0.28 -7.25 5.78
N PHE A 408 -0.20 -8.17 6.73
CA PHE A 408 -1.34 -8.80 7.38
C PHE A 408 -1.13 -8.74 8.89
N GLN A 409 -2.05 -8.10 9.61
CA GLN A 409 -2.00 -7.88 11.07
C GLN A 409 -0.66 -7.27 11.53
N GLY A 410 -0.21 -6.23 10.83
CA GLY A 410 1.05 -5.53 11.11
C GLY A 410 2.32 -6.28 10.69
N VAL A 411 2.20 -7.46 10.06
CA VAL A 411 3.34 -8.30 9.64
C VAL A 411 3.50 -8.30 8.13
N THR A 412 4.71 -8.07 7.63
CA THR A 412 5.02 -8.29 6.22
C THR A 412 4.99 -9.78 5.88
N THR A 413 3.88 -10.24 5.32
CA THR A 413 3.67 -11.62 4.88
C THR A 413 4.34 -11.90 3.54
N VAL A 414 4.32 -10.93 2.62
CA VAL A 414 4.84 -11.10 1.26
C VAL A 414 5.89 -10.03 0.97
N ARG A 415 7.04 -10.47 0.44
CA ARG A 415 8.13 -9.61 -0.03
C ARG A 415 8.48 -9.95 -1.48
N GLY A 416 8.21 -9.00 -2.37
CA GLY A 416 8.57 -9.07 -3.78
C GLY A 416 10.07 -9.20 -3.96
N ARG A 417 10.51 -10.23 -4.68
CA ARG A 417 11.93 -10.56 -4.87
C ARG A 417 12.71 -10.75 -3.55
N GLY A 418 12.01 -10.99 -2.44
CA GLY A 418 12.61 -11.21 -1.12
C GLY A 418 13.20 -9.95 -0.46
N VAL A 419 12.87 -8.75 -0.92
CA VAL A 419 13.43 -7.49 -0.39
C VAL A 419 12.33 -6.59 0.20
N ASP A 420 12.67 -5.83 1.24
CA ASP A 420 11.81 -4.78 1.79
C ASP A 420 11.99 -3.49 1.00
N SER A 421 11.25 -3.36 -0.10
CA SER A 421 11.25 -2.14 -0.91
C SER A 421 10.42 -1.03 -0.27
N ARG A 422 10.82 0.21 -0.53
CA ARG A 422 10.00 1.39 -0.24
C ARG A 422 9.04 1.66 -1.39
N VAL A 423 7.82 2.02 -1.04
CA VAL A 423 6.74 2.36 -1.98
C VAL A 423 6.25 3.77 -1.69
N HIS A 424 5.65 4.42 -2.68
CA HIS A 424 5.04 5.73 -2.49
C HIS A 424 3.66 5.63 -1.82
N ASN A 425 2.88 4.62 -2.19
CA ASN A 425 1.50 4.48 -1.77
C ASN A 425 1.07 3.01 -1.67
N GLY A 426 -0.06 2.78 -0.99
CA GLY A 426 -0.65 1.46 -0.77
C GLY A 426 -2.18 1.52 -0.72
N LEU A 427 -2.80 0.34 -0.63
CA LEU A 427 -4.18 0.17 -0.18
C LEU A 427 -4.14 -0.44 1.20
N GLY A 428 -4.78 0.20 2.17
CA GLY A 428 -4.87 -0.26 3.55
C GLY A 428 -6.31 -0.51 3.96
N VAL A 429 -6.50 -1.50 4.83
CA VAL A 429 -7.79 -1.82 5.44
C VAL A 429 -7.71 -1.52 6.91
N VAL A 430 -8.59 -0.65 7.38
CA VAL A 430 -8.75 -0.32 8.79
C VAL A 430 -10.04 -0.98 9.27
N VAL A 431 -9.96 -1.73 10.36
CA VAL A 431 -11.14 -2.25 11.05
C VAL A 431 -11.46 -1.37 12.25
N ARG A 432 -12.69 -0.91 12.34
CA ARG A 432 -13.21 -0.22 13.53
C ARG A 432 -14.46 -0.92 14.03
N GLU A 433 -14.60 -1.02 15.34
CA GLU A 433 -15.88 -1.41 15.91
C GLU A 433 -16.95 -0.43 15.43
N PRO A 434 -18.14 -0.90 15.03
CA PRO A 434 -19.25 0.01 14.76
C PRO A 434 -19.50 0.82 16.02
N PRO A 435 -19.84 2.12 15.93
CA PRO A 435 -20.27 2.87 17.10
C PRO A 435 -21.43 2.12 17.75
N GLY A 436 -21.23 1.65 18.99
CA GLY A 436 -22.22 0.85 19.69
C GLY A 436 -23.53 1.63 19.85
N GLU A 437 -24.65 0.96 19.62
CA GLU A 437 -25.97 1.42 20.08
C GLU A 437 -25.97 1.40 21.61
N ASN A 438 -25.35 2.38 22.26
CA ASN A 438 -25.51 2.66 23.68
C ASN A 438 -25.18 4.12 23.96
N GLY A 439 -26.05 4.98 23.43
CA GLY A 439 -26.19 6.38 23.83
C GLY A 439 -27.52 6.62 24.55
N SER A 440 -28.02 5.67 25.35
CA SER A 440 -29.11 5.97 26.28
C SER A 440 -28.54 6.80 27.43
N GLN A 441 -28.96 8.07 27.45
CA GLN A 441 -28.80 9.04 28.52
C GLN A 441 -28.69 8.40 29.91
N ARG A 442 -27.58 8.64 30.60
CA ARG A 442 -27.60 8.79 32.05
C ARG A 442 -27.38 10.26 32.35
N SER A 443 -28.48 10.99 32.43
CA SER A 443 -28.57 12.20 33.24
C SER A 443 -28.29 11.80 34.69
N ASN A 444 -27.21 12.31 35.28
CA ASN A 444 -27.08 12.35 36.73
C ASN A 444 -27.49 13.74 37.20
N ASN A 445 -28.49 13.73 38.09
CA ASN A 445 -28.88 14.82 38.99
C ASN A 445 -27.69 15.41 39.75
#